data_AF-A0A2E1MPN3-F1
#
_entry.id   AF-A0A2E1MPN3-F1
#
_cell.length_a   1.000
_cell.length_b   1.000
_cell.length_c   1.000
_cell.angle_alpha   90.00
_cell.angle_beta   90.00
_cell.angle_gamma   90.00
#
_symmetry.space_group_name_H-M   'P 1'
#
loop_
_entity.id
_entity.type
_entity.pdbx_description
1 polymer ?
#
loop_
_entity_poly.entity_id
_entity_poly.type
_entity_poly.pdbx_seq_one_letter_code
_entity_poly.pdbx_strand_id
1 'polypeptide(L)'
;MLRWAIRAVAANSYKKRAVSESSRASRKSNDAIREFRYAKREKDLNKKIDYMAEGMSKLSEAVSHSSNSIEPLAEMSFVASLLVESIQDNLDEQTKDIVTKLKA
;
A
#
# COMPACT_ATOMS: atom_id res chain seq x y z
N MET A 1 -20.63 -12.17 -12.36
CA MET A 1 -20.83 -11.75 -10.95
C MET A 1 -19.81 -12.35 -9.98
N LEU A 2 -19.67 -13.68 -9.87
CA LEU A 2 -18.75 -14.31 -8.89
C LEU A 2 -17.27 -13.90 -9.05
N ARG A 3 -16.78 -13.80 -10.29
CA ARG A 3 -15.40 -13.36 -10.60
C ARG A 3 -15.11 -11.92 -10.13
N TRP A 4 -16.10 -11.03 -10.19
CA TRP A 4 -15.99 -9.65 -9.72
C TRP A 4 -15.85 -9.59 -8.20
N ALA A 5 -16.69 -10.36 -7.48
CA ALA A 5 -16.61 -10.45 -6.02
C ALA A 5 -15.25 -11.01 -5.57
N ILE A 6 -14.72 -12.04 -6.23
CA ILE A 6 -13.40 -12.62 -5.91
C ILE A 6 -12.29 -11.59 -6.11
N ARG A 7 -12.28 -10.88 -7.25
CA ARG A 7 -11.28 -9.83 -7.54
C ARG A 7 -11.37 -8.66 -6.55
N ALA A 8 -12.58 -8.23 -6.19
CA ALA A 8 -12.78 -7.17 -5.19
C ALA A 8 -12.28 -7.58 -3.80
N VAL A 9 -12.51 -8.83 -3.39
CA VAL A 9 -12.01 -9.38 -2.12
C VAL A 9 -10.47 -9.43 -2.12
N ALA A 10 -9.85 -9.87 -3.22
CA ALA A 10 -8.40 -9.88 -3.37
C ALA A 10 -7.81 -8.46 -3.32
N ALA A 11 -8.38 -7.49 -4.07
CA ALA A 11 -7.95 -6.10 -4.03
C ALA A 11 -8.02 -5.51 -2.60
N ASN A 12 -9.05 -5.87 -1.82
CA ASN A 12 -9.18 -5.43 -0.44
C ASN A 12 -8.13 -6.05 0.51
N SER A 13 -7.71 -7.30 0.29
CA SER A 13 -6.64 -7.91 1.09
C SER A 13 -5.29 -7.24 0.82
N TYR A 14 -4.98 -6.96 -0.45
CA TYR A 14 -3.77 -6.22 -0.86
C TYR A 14 -3.76 -4.80 -0.31
N LYS A 15 -4.90 -4.08 -0.38
CA LYS A 15 -5.07 -2.77 0.25
C LYS A 15 -4.73 -2.82 1.75
N LYS A 16 -5.24 -3.81 2.48
CA LYS A 16 -4.97 -3.95 3.92
C LYS A 16 -3.47 -4.17 4.20
N ARG A 17 -2.79 -4.98 3.38
CA ARG A 17 -1.33 -5.18 3.48
C ARG A 17 -0.57 -3.87 3.24
N ALA A 18 -0.86 -3.16 2.15
CA ALA A 18 -0.23 -1.88 1.83
C ALA A 18 -0.43 -0.83 2.94
N VAL A 19 -1.66 -0.71 3.47
CA VAL A 19 -1.97 0.22 4.57
C VAL A 19 -1.26 -0.18 5.86
N SER A 20 -1.15 -1.48 6.15
CA SER A 20 -0.41 -1.99 7.31
C SER A 20 1.07 -1.61 7.24
N GLU A 21 1.72 -1.88 6.11
CA GLU A 21 3.14 -1.54 5.90
C GLU A 21 3.37 -0.02 5.95
N SER A 22 2.52 0.77 5.29
CA SER A 22 2.57 2.24 5.37
C SER A 22 2.42 2.77 6.80
N SER A 23 1.52 2.18 7.58
CA SER A 23 1.31 2.53 9.00
C SER A 23 2.55 2.20 9.85
N ARG A 24 3.18 1.05 9.60
CA ARG A 24 4.45 0.66 10.26
C ARG A 24 5.57 1.62 9.91
N ALA A 25 5.71 1.99 8.64
CA ALA A 25 6.69 2.98 8.18
C ALA A 25 6.53 4.31 8.92
N SER A 26 5.31 4.81 9.03
CA SER A 26 5.01 6.07 9.72
C SER A 26 5.33 6.01 11.22
N ARG A 27 5.02 4.88 11.89
CA ARG A 27 5.38 4.68 13.31
C ARG A 27 6.90 4.70 13.51
N LYS A 28 7.64 3.91 12.72
CA LYS A 28 9.10 3.83 12.81
C LYS A 28 9.79 5.15 12.49
N SER A 29 9.29 5.90 11.51
CA SER A 29 9.76 7.25 11.20
C SER A 29 9.54 8.21 12.39
N ASN A 30 8.37 8.16 13.03
CA ASN A 30 8.11 8.96 14.23
C ASN A 30 9.00 8.58 15.41
N ASP A 31 9.28 7.29 15.60
CA ASP A 31 10.20 6.83 16.64
C ASP A 31 11.63 7.30 16.35
N ALA A 32 12.10 7.23 15.09
CA ALA A 32 13.38 7.78 14.67
C ALA A 32 13.49 9.28 14.96
N ILE A 33 12.44 10.06 14.66
CA ILE A 33 12.38 11.50 14.97
C ILE A 33 12.53 11.74 16.48
N ARG A 34 11.94 10.89 17.34
CA ARG A 34 12.09 11.02 18.79
C ARG A 34 13.55 10.81 19.20
N GLU A 35 14.21 9.77 18.69
CA GLU A 35 15.62 9.50 18.98
C GLU A 35 16.52 10.65 18.54
N PHE A 36 16.34 11.18 17.33
CA PHE A 36 17.10 12.34 16.86
C PHE A 36 16.85 13.59 17.71
N ARG A 37 15.63 13.77 18.24
CA ARG A 37 15.33 14.88 19.18
C ARG A 37 15.96 14.67 20.55
N TYR A 38 16.18 13.44 21.00
CA TYR A 38 16.94 13.14 22.21
C TYR A 38 18.42 13.40 21.98
N ALA A 39 18.98 12.84 20.90
CA ALA A 39 20.35 13.09 20.48
C ALA A 39 20.66 14.60 20.41
N LYS A 40 19.78 15.41 19.80
CA LYS A 40 19.96 16.87 19.69
C LYS A 40 20.12 17.58 21.04
N ARG A 41 19.48 17.09 22.10
CA ARG A 41 19.48 17.71 23.44
C ARG A 41 20.51 17.09 24.39
N GLU A 42 21.07 15.94 24.03
CA GLU A 42 22.04 15.21 24.85
C GLU A 42 23.42 15.89 24.81
N LYS A 43 24.04 15.99 25.99
CA LYS A 43 25.37 16.55 26.21
C LYS A 43 26.46 15.49 26.24
N ASP A 44 26.15 14.30 26.75
CA ASP A 44 27.06 13.15 26.71
C ASP A 44 27.22 12.66 25.27
N LEU A 45 28.45 12.68 24.77
CA LEU A 45 28.74 12.36 23.38
C LEU A 45 28.44 10.89 23.04
N ASN A 46 28.70 9.96 23.97
CA ASN A 46 28.46 8.54 23.74
C ASN A 46 26.95 8.29 23.64
N LYS A 47 26.16 8.81 24.58
CA LYS A 47 24.70 8.70 24.54
C LYS A 47 24.08 9.37 23.33
N LYS A 48 24.63 10.52 22.91
CA LYS A 48 24.20 11.20 21.68
C LYS A 48 24.41 10.30 20.46
N ILE A 49 25.55 9.63 20.37
CA ILE A 49 25.84 8.69 19.27
C ILE A 49 24.88 7.49 19.32
N ASP A 50 24.62 6.94 20.49
CA ASP A 50 23.66 5.83 20.67
C ASP A 50 22.26 6.22 20.18
N TYR A 51 21.75 7.39 20.59
CA TYR A 51 20.47 7.91 20.10
C TYR A 51 20.47 8.13 18.59
N MET A 52 21.56 8.62 18.00
CA MET A 52 21.65 8.77 16.54
C MET A 52 21.64 7.41 15.83
N ALA A 53 22.40 6.43 16.32
CA ALA A 53 22.45 5.09 15.76
C ALA A 53 21.08 4.41 15.81
N GLU A 54 20.39 4.49 16.94
CA GLU A 54 19.04 3.96 17.09
C GLU A 54 18.02 4.68 16.19
N GLY A 55 18.12 6.01 16.09
CA GLY A 55 17.30 6.80 15.17
C GLY A 55 17.51 6.39 13.71
N MET A 56 18.75 6.15 13.29
CA MET A 56 19.06 5.67 11.94
C MET A 56 18.55 4.26 11.69
N SER A 57 18.67 3.36 12.67
CA SER A 57 18.12 2.00 12.58
C SER A 57 16.60 2.03 12.35
N LYS A 58 15.87 2.79 13.17
CA LYS A 58 14.42 3.00 13.04
C LYS A 58 14.03 3.66 11.72
N LEU A 59 14.84 4.61 11.23
CA LEU A 59 14.61 5.23 9.93
C LEU A 59 14.79 4.22 8.79
N SER A 60 15.80 3.35 8.86
CA SER A 60 16.01 2.27 7.90
C SER A 60 14.82 1.29 7.88
N GLU A 61 14.32 0.90 9.05
CA GLU A 61 13.09 0.09 9.17
C GLU A 61 11.88 0.79 8.54
N ALA A 62 11.75 2.11 8.74
CA ALA A 62 10.67 2.89 8.12
C ALA A 62 10.75 2.86 6.59
N VAL A 63 11.96 3.00 6.02
CA VAL A 63 12.18 2.89 4.57
C VAL A 63 11.87 1.48 4.06
N SER A 64 12.28 0.44 4.79
CA SER A 64 11.97 -0.95 4.45
C SER A 64 10.46 -1.20 4.41
N HIS A 65 9.72 -0.77 5.44
CA HIS A 65 8.25 -0.88 5.45
C HIS A 65 7.59 -0.08 4.32
N SER A 66 8.11 1.11 3.99
CA SER A 66 7.63 1.88 2.84
C SER A 66 7.82 1.10 1.54
N SER A 67 9.00 0.50 1.33
CA SER A 67 9.30 -0.34 0.16
C SER A 67 8.40 -1.58 0.10
N ASN A 68 8.15 -2.24 1.23
CA ASN A 68 7.27 -3.42 1.32
C ASN A 68 5.80 -3.11 1.00
N SER A 69 5.39 -1.83 0.98
CA SER A 69 4.06 -1.42 0.55
C SER A 69 3.88 -1.40 -0.98
N ILE A 70 4.98 -1.38 -1.75
CA ILE A 70 4.96 -1.26 -3.22
C ILE A 70 4.37 -2.51 -3.87
N GLU A 71 4.81 -3.70 -3.46
CA GLU A 71 4.31 -4.96 -4.00
C GLU A 71 2.78 -5.10 -3.87
N PRO A 72 2.16 -4.98 -2.67
CA PRO A 72 0.71 -5.08 -2.57
C PRO A 72 -0.04 -3.94 -3.29
N LEU A 73 0.57 -2.76 -3.47
CA LEU A 73 -0.02 -1.70 -4.30
C LEU A 73 -0.02 -2.08 -5.79
N ALA A 74 1.05 -2.70 -6.28
CA ALA A 74 1.14 -3.21 -7.64
C ALA A 74 0.13 -4.36 -7.88
N GLU A 75 0.02 -5.31 -6.95
CA GLU A 75 -0.98 -6.39 -6.98
C GLU A 75 -2.41 -5.83 -7.03
N MET A 76 -2.72 -4.86 -6.16
CA MET A 76 -4.03 -4.19 -6.14
C MET A 76 -4.33 -3.49 -7.47
N SER A 77 -3.34 -2.79 -8.03
CA SER A 77 -3.50 -2.07 -9.30
C SER A 77 -3.75 -3.03 -10.46
N PHE A 78 -3.01 -4.15 -10.51
CA PHE A 78 -3.23 -5.20 -11.51
C PHE A 78 -4.64 -5.80 -11.41
N VAL A 79 -5.08 -6.16 -10.20
CA VAL A 79 -6.43 -6.69 -9.98
C VAL A 79 -7.51 -5.68 -10.37
N ALA A 80 -7.30 -4.39 -10.10
CA ALA A 80 -8.20 -3.33 -10.50
C ALA A 80 -8.29 -3.19 -12.04
N SER A 81 -7.16 -3.27 -12.75
CA SER A 81 -7.13 -3.26 -14.21
C SER A 81 -7.92 -4.44 -14.80
N LEU A 82 -7.71 -5.66 -14.29
CA LEU A 82 -8.48 -6.84 -14.72
C LEU A 82 -9.98 -6.69 -14.43
N LEU A 83 -10.33 -6.03 -13.31
CA LEU A 83 -11.73 -5.78 -12.95
C LEU A 83 -12.39 -4.84 -13.96
N VAL A 84 -11.72 -3.74 -14.30
CA VAL A 84 -12.20 -2.74 -15.27
C VAL A 84 -12.39 -3.37 -16.64
N GLU A 85 -11.41 -4.13 -17.13
CA GLU A 85 -11.51 -4.86 -18.40
C GLU A 85 -12.73 -5.79 -18.42
N SER A 86 -12.92 -6.60 -17.37
CA SER A 86 -14.07 -7.50 -17.30
C SER A 86 -15.44 -6.81 -17.19
N ILE A 87 -15.47 -5.58 -16.67
CA ILE A 87 -16.71 -4.77 -16.63
C ILE A 87 -16.99 -4.25 -18.04
N GLN A 88 -15.98 -3.75 -18.74
CA GLN A 88 -16.11 -3.25 -20.10
C GLN A 88 -16.59 -4.34 -21.05
N ASP A 89 -15.98 -5.53 -21.03
CA ASP A 89 -16.39 -6.66 -21.86
C ASP A 89 -17.87 -7.02 -21.67
N ASN A 90 -18.33 -7.05 -20.41
CA ASN A 90 -19.71 -7.39 -20.08
C ASN A 90 -20.69 -6.30 -20.54
N LEU A 91 -20.33 -5.02 -20.37
CA LEU A 91 -21.13 -3.90 -20.84
C LEU A 91 -21.25 -3.89 -22.37
N ASP A 92 -20.15 -4.20 -23.08
CA ASP A 92 -20.14 -4.29 -24.53
C ASP A 92 -21.01 -5.46 -25.03
N GLU A 93 -20.97 -6.61 -24.36
CA GLU A 93 -21.81 -7.77 -24.67
C GLU A 93 -23.30 -7.46 -24.45
N GLN A 94 -23.65 -6.85 -23.31
CA GLN A 94 -25.03 -6.43 -23.04
C GLN A 94 -25.52 -5.39 -24.04
N THR A 95 -24.68 -4.42 -24.40
CA THR A 95 -25.03 -3.38 -25.39
C THR A 95 -25.30 -4.01 -26.75
N LYS A 96 -24.46 -4.96 -27.20
CA LYS A 96 -24.67 -5.71 -28.44
C LYS A 96 -25.99 -6.47 -28.41
N ASP A 97 -26.29 -7.20 -27.33
CA ASP A 97 -27.55 -7.95 -27.20
C ASP A 97 -28.78 -7.03 -27.27
N ILE A 98 -28.77 -5.90 -26.56
CA ILE A 98 -29.85 -4.90 -26.61
C ILE A 98 -30.04 -4.35 -28.03
N VAL A 99 -28.95 -3.94 -28.70
CA VAL A 99 -29.01 -3.41 -30.06
C VAL A 99 -29.55 -4.45 -31.04
N THR A 100 -29.19 -5.72 -30.86
CA THR A 100 -29.67 -6.82 -31.71
C THR A 100 -31.17 -7.05 -31.51
N LYS A 101 -31.65 -7.03 -30.26
CA LYS A 101 -33.08 -7.15 -29.93
C LYS A 101 -33.94 -5.96 -30.40
N LEU A 102 -33.36 -4.76 -30.48
CA LEU A 102 -34.07 -3.57 -30.99
C LEU A 102 -34.16 -3.53 -32.53
N LYS A 103 -33.28 -4.28 -33.22
CA LYS A 103 -33.26 -4.37 -34.69
C LYS A 103 -34.09 -5.53 -35.23
N ALA A 104 -34.47 -6.47 -34.37
CA ALA A 104 -35.37 -7.59 -34.66
C ALA A 104 -36.83 -7.16 -34.49
#